data_AF-A0AAW1VIA9-F1
#
_entry.id   AF-A0AAW1VIA9-F1
#
_cell.length_a   1.000
_cell.length_b   1.000
_cell.length_c   1.000
_cell.angle_alpha   90.00
_cell.angle_beta   90.00
_cell.angle_gamma   90.00
#
_symmetry.space_group_name_H-M   'P 1'
#
loop_
_entity.id
_entity.type
_entity.pdbx_description
1 polymer ?
#
loop_
_entity_poly.entity_id
_entity_poly.type
_entity_poly.pdbx_seq_one_letter_code
_entity_poly.pdbx_strand_id
1 'polypeptide(L)' 'MKRLRHSQVRGISIKLQEEERERRDNYVPDVSALEHDIIEVDPETKEMLKVLGFNNIPGLQLTQPPANTYNRRA' A
#
# COMPACT_ATOMS: atom_id res chain seq x y z
N MET A 1 -31.04 -19.07 9.41
CA MET A 1 -29.62 -18.67 9.25
C MET A 1 -29.13 -18.82 7.79
N LYS A 2 -29.64 -18.02 6.84
CA LYS A 2 -29.13 -18.02 5.44
C LYS A 2 -28.15 -16.86 5.16
N ARG A 3 -28.31 -15.73 5.86
CA ARG A 3 -27.49 -14.51 5.70
C ARG A 3 -26.07 -14.67 6.26
N LEU A 4 -25.94 -15.22 7.48
CA LEU A 4 -24.65 -15.47 8.14
C LEU A 4 -23.77 -16.52 7.45
N ARG A 5 -24.34 -17.36 6.58
CA ARG A 5 -23.57 -18.33 5.79
C ARG A 5 -22.75 -17.69 4.69
N HIS A 6 -23.16 -16.51 4.20
CA HIS A 6 -22.52 -15.87 3.05
C HIS A 6 -21.58 -14.73 3.48
N SER A 7 -21.91 -14.01 4.55
CA SER A 7 -21.09 -12.89 5.02
C SER A 7 -21.43 -12.52 6.47
N GLN A 8 -20.60 -11.64 7.04
CA GLN A 8 -20.88 -10.95 8.29
C GLN A 8 -22.17 -10.13 8.17
N VAL A 9 -22.96 -10.11 9.24
CA VAL A 9 -24.22 -9.35 9.28
C VAL A 9 -24.03 -8.18 10.23
N ARG A 10 -24.25 -6.96 9.73
CA ARG A 10 -24.13 -5.73 10.52
C ARG A 10 -24.97 -5.82 11.80
N GLY A 11 -24.36 -5.52 12.94
CA GLY A 11 -25.01 -5.50 14.26
C GLY A 11 -25.12 -6.85 14.95
N ILE A 12 -24.50 -7.90 14.42
CA ILE A 12 -24.43 -9.23 15.03
C ILE A 12 -22.96 -9.61 15.16
N SER A 13 -22.51 -9.92 16.37
CA SER A 13 -21.21 -10.56 16.60
C SER A 13 -21.40 -12.04 16.93
N ILE A 14 -20.61 -12.88 16.26
CA ILE A 14 -20.49 -14.29 16.60
C ILE A 14 -19.03 -14.52 16.92
N LYS A 15 -18.76 -15.27 18.00
CA LYS A 15 -17.40 -15.58 18.46
C LYS A 15 -16.47 -16.06 17.34
N LEU A 16 -16.98 -16.89 16.43
CA LEU A 16 -16.24 -17.36 15.25
C LEU A 16 -15.79 -16.23 14.30
N GLN A 17 -16.65 -15.23 14.07
CA GLN A 17 -16.35 -14.09 13.20
C GLN A 17 -15.37 -13.12 13.86
N GLU A 18 -15.45 -12.98 15.19
CA GLU A 18 -14.49 -12.19 15.97
C GLU A 18 -13.10 -12.83 15.94
N GLU A 19 -13.01 -14.14 16.16
CA GLU A 19 -11.74 -14.88 16.11
C GLU A 19 -11.13 -14.87 14.69
N GLU A 20 -11.95 -14.96 13.64
CA GLU A 20 -11.48 -14.85 12.26
C GLU A 20 -11.01 -13.43 11.91
N ARG A 21 -11.68 -12.38 12.43
CA ARG A 21 -11.20 -10.99 12.32
C ARG A 21 -9.87 -10.83 13.03
N GLU A 22 -9.74 -11.32 14.25
CA GLU A 22 -8.51 -11.22 15.02
C GLU A 22 -7.35 -11.96 14.34
N ARG A 23 -7.61 -13.13 13.74
CA ARG A 23 -6.60 -13.84 12.93
C ARG A 23 -6.20 -13.08 11.67
N ARG A 24 -7.15 -12.42 10.99
CA ARG A 24 -6.88 -11.61 9.79
C ARG A 24 -6.16 -10.31 10.11
N ASP A 25 -6.55 -9.65 11.19
CA ASP A 25 -5.97 -8.38 11.61
C ASP A 25 -4.56 -8.59 12.17
N ASN A 26 -4.31 -9.71 12.85
CA ASN A 26 -2.97 -10.10 13.34
C ASN A 26 -2.10 -10.78 12.27
N TYR A 27 -2.60 -10.94 11.04
CA TYR A 27 -1.81 -11.53 9.96
C TYR A 27 -0.69 -10.55 9.56
N VAL A 28 0.56 -10.95 9.85
CA VAL A 28 1.76 -10.26 9.38
C VAL A 28 2.35 -11.07 8.23
N PRO A 29 2.54 -10.48 7.03
CA PRO A 29 3.18 -11.18 5.92
C PRO A 29 4.67 -11.41 6.19
N ASP A 30 5.24 -12.43 5.56
CA ASP A 30 6.67 -12.79 5.71
C ASP A 30 7.61 -11.69 5.22
N VAL A 31 7.21 -10.96 4.17
CA VAL A 31 7.96 -9.84 3.59
C VAL A 31 7.15 -8.56 3.72
N SER A 32 7.78 -7.51 4.21
CA SER A 32 7.13 -6.20 4.32
C SER A 32 6.95 -5.59 2.93
N ALA A 33 5.77 -5.05 2.64
CA ALA A 33 5.54 -4.29 1.42
C ALA A 33 6.35 -2.98 1.35
N LEU A 34 7.08 -2.62 2.40
CA LEU A 34 7.99 -1.47 2.40
C LEU A 34 9.43 -1.87 2.05
N GLU A 35 9.76 -3.15 2.15
CA GLU A 35 11.07 -3.68 1.81
C GLU A 35 11.14 -3.91 0.30
N HIS A 36 11.45 -2.84 -0.41
CA HIS A 36 11.71 -2.86 -1.84
C HIS A 36 13.17 -2.48 -2.08
N ASP A 37 13.86 -3.23 -2.92
CA ASP A 37 15.25 -2.96 -3.33
C ASP A 37 15.38 -1.62 -4.09
N ILE A 38 14.27 -1.17 -4.70
CA ILE A 38 14.19 0.03 -5.53
C ILE A 38 13.01 0.86 -5.06
N ILE A 39 13.28 2.11 -4.67
CA ILE A 39 12.29 3.12 -4.29
C ILE A 39 12.27 4.17 -5.40
N GLU A 40 11.18 4.17 -6.14
CA GLU A 40 10.90 5.14 -7.19
C GLU A 40 10.56 6.51 -6.58
N VAL A 41 11.32 7.54 -6.95
CA VAL A 41 11.15 8.91 -6.49
C VAL A 41 11.11 9.90 -7.64
N ASP A 42 10.29 10.94 -7.48
CA ASP A 42 10.21 12.04 -8.42
C ASP A 42 11.40 13.01 -8.25
N PRO A 43 11.79 13.73 -9.32
CA PRO A 43 12.87 14.71 -9.26
C PRO A 43 12.70 15.78 -8.16
N GLU A 44 11.48 16.30 -7.98
CA GLU A 44 11.17 17.31 -6.95
C GLU A 44 11.30 16.72 -5.53
N THR A 45 10.83 15.49 -5.33
CA THR A 45 10.95 14.80 -4.03
C THR A 45 12.42 14.50 -3.67
N LYS A 46 13.27 14.22 -4.68
CA LYS A 46 14.72 14.06 -4.46
C LYS A 46 15.39 15.37 -4.02
N GLU A 47 14.97 16.50 -4.55
CA GLU A 47 15.47 17.81 -4.11
C GLU A 47 15.03 18.12 -2.68
N MET A 48 13.78 17.79 -2.31
CA MET A 48 13.31 17.89 -0.94
C MET A 48 14.15 17.02 0.03
N LEU A 49 14.43 15.77 -0.32
CA LEU A 49 15.27 14.88 0.48
C LEU A 49 16.69 15.45 0.68
N LYS A 50 17.22 16.12 -0.35
CA LYS A 50 18.51 16.80 -0.28
C LYS A 50 18.52 17.99 0.68
N VAL A 51 17.45 18.80 0.69
CA VAL A 51 17.29 19.94 1.61
C VAL A 51 17.19 19.46 3.07
N LEU A 52 16.51 18.33 3.28
CA LEU A 52 16.35 17.72 4.61
C LEU A 52 17.61 16.97 5.10
N GLY A 53 18.66 16.87 4.27
CA GLY A 53 19.91 16.19 4.62
C GLY A 53 19.90 14.66 4.42
N PHE A 54 18.83 14.09 3.85
CA PHE A 54 18.69 12.66 3.57
C PHE A 54 19.25 12.28 2.20
N ASN A 55 20.54 12.56 1.98
CA ASN A 55 21.19 12.41 0.68
C ASN A 55 21.49 10.96 0.27
N ASN A 56 21.62 10.03 1.24
CA ASN A 56 22.17 8.69 1.03
C ASN A 56 21.18 7.57 1.41
N ILE A 57 19.90 7.69 1.04
CA ILE A 57 18.97 6.56 1.18
C ILE A 57 19.31 5.54 0.08
N PRO A 58 19.63 4.28 0.42
CA PRO A 58 19.90 3.23 -0.56
C PRO A 58 18.63 2.90 -1.36
N GLY A 59 18.79 2.58 -2.65
CA GLY A 59 17.67 2.13 -3.50
C GLY A 59 16.85 3.23 -4.18
N LEU A 60 17.18 4.52 -4.01
CA LEU A 60 16.45 5.61 -4.68
C LEU A 60 16.68 5.62 -6.20
N GLN A 61 15.62 5.43 -6.98
CA GLN A 61 15.63 5.54 -8.45
C GLN A 61 14.72 6.69 -8.90
N LEU A 62 15.23 7.55 -9.78
CA LEU A 62 14.45 8.64 -10.35
C LEU A 62 13.48 8.10 -11.40
N THR A 63 12.18 8.36 -11.24
CA THR A 63 11.19 8.11 -12.29
C THR A 63 11.08 9.32 -13.21
N GLN A 64 10.82 9.09 -14.49
CA GLN A 64 10.34 10.15 -15.36
C GLN A 64 8.81 10.14 -15.33
N PRO A 65 8.16 11.30 -15.10
CA PRO A 65 6.72 11.37 -15.17
C PRO A 65 6.26 10.92 -16.58
N PRO A 66 5.24 10.05 -16.69
CA PRO A 66 4.74 9.64 -17.99
C PRO A 66 4.25 10.87 -18.74
N ALA A 67 4.78 11.09 -19.95
CA ALA A 67 4.32 12.17 -20.81
C ALA A 67 2.82 12.01 -21.06
N ASN A 68 2.03 12.98 -20.60
CA ASN A 68 0.57 13.01 -20.73
C ASN A 68 0.13 12.84 -22.20
N THR A 69 -0.12 11.61 -22.64
CA THR A 69 -0.73 11.32 -23.94
C THR A 69 -2.26 11.30 -23.84
N TYR A 70 -2.86 12.32 -23.23
CA TYR A 70 -4.31 12.51 -23.19
C TYR A 70 -4.89 13.19 -24.44
N ASN A 71 -4.14 13.21 -25.54
CA ASN A 71 -4.61 13.71 -26.84
C ASN A 71 -4.43 12.61 -27.89
N ARG A 72 -5.39 11.68 -27.99
CA ARG A 72 -5.68 10.90 -29.21
C ARG A 72 -6.90 9.98 -29.03
N ARG A 73 -8.08 10.57 -28.86
CA ARG A 73 -9.34 9.96 -29.30
C ARG A 73 -10.20 11.07 -29.89
N ALA A 74 -10.12 11.18 -31.22
CA ALA A 74 -11.09 11.87 -32.05
C ALA A 74 -12.37 11.04 -32.13
#